data_AF-A0A117SMT9-F1
#
_entry.id   AF-A0A117SMT9-F1
#
_cell.length_a   1.000
_cell.length_b   1.000
_cell.length_c   1.000
_cell.angle_alpha   90.00
_cell.angle_beta   90.00
_cell.angle_gamma   90.00
#
_symmetry.space_group_name_H-M   'P 1'
#
loop_
_entity.id
_entity.type
_entity.pdbx_description
1 polymer ?
#
loop_
_entity_poly.entity_id
_entity_poly.type
_entity_poly.pdbx_seq_one_letter_code
_entity_poly.pdbx_strand_id
1 'polypeptide(L)'
;MRYLLIAENPGFSVSHREELLRRLRAVLPVIAVRIATGHVEVDVKTDDLEKAVAEVEKVVGKVLEVVDITFEDVGGGVERYVDLFNRERFWEAHNALEGLWRKTRNATLQGLIMLAAAFVKLQEGQPDKFERMLKEALHLLKEDVGCIKMGRLLEKAEKALLEKTPFKIECP
;
A
#
# COMPACT_ATOMS: atom_id res chain seq x y z
N MET A 1 4.66 1.66 -20.33
CA MET A 1 5.12 0.97 -19.10
C MET A 1 4.20 1.33 -17.95
N ARG A 2 4.32 0.72 -16.77
CA ARG A 2 3.53 1.11 -15.58
C ARG A 2 4.45 1.44 -14.42
N TYR A 3 4.26 2.60 -13.83
CA TYR A 3 5.10 3.11 -12.76
C TYR A 3 4.27 3.50 -11.55
N LEU A 4 4.87 3.33 -10.37
CA LEU A 4 4.40 3.92 -9.14
C LEU A 4 5.31 5.11 -8.80
N LEU A 5 4.75 6.31 -8.88
CA LEU A 5 5.45 7.54 -8.50
C LEU A 5 5.11 7.83 -7.03
N ILE A 6 6.13 7.85 -6.18
CA ILE A 6 6.01 8.16 -4.75
C ILE A 6 6.37 9.64 -4.58
N ALA A 7 5.36 10.48 -4.37
CA ALA A 7 5.54 11.91 -4.11
C ALA A 7 5.44 12.20 -2.61
N GLU A 8 6.08 13.27 -2.16
CA GLU A 8 5.86 13.76 -0.79
C GLU A 8 4.38 14.11 -0.56
N ASN A 9 3.92 14.00 0.69
CA ASN A 9 2.59 14.47 1.05
C ASN A 9 2.67 15.85 1.73
N PRO A 10 2.31 16.96 1.06
CA PRO A 10 2.35 18.30 1.64
C PRO A 10 1.18 18.60 2.59
N GLY A 11 0.30 17.62 2.89
CA GLY A 11 -0.85 17.79 3.78
C GLY A 11 -2.17 17.25 3.23
N PHE A 12 -2.14 16.47 2.15
CA PHE A 12 -3.31 15.76 1.66
C PHE A 12 -3.75 14.67 2.65
N SER A 13 -5.04 14.65 2.92
CA SER A 13 -5.75 13.52 3.52
C SER A 13 -6.55 12.76 2.48
N VAL A 14 -7.07 11.58 2.84
CA VAL A 14 -7.91 10.73 1.98
C VAL A 14 -9.14 11.46 1.40
N SER A 15 -9.64 12.53 2.03
CA SER A 15 -10.75 13.33 1.50
C SER A 15 -10.39 14.10 0.22
N HIS A 16 -9.10 14.35 -0.02
CA HIS A 16 -8.60 15.03 -1.23
C HIS A 16 -8.43 14.08 -2.42
N ARG A 17 -8.55 12.76 -2.21
CA ARG A 17 -8.20 11.75 -3.22
C ARG A 17 -8.96 11.91 -4.52
N GLU A 18 -10.28 12.11 -4.46
CA GLU A 18 -11.11 12.23 -5.67
C GLU A 18 -10.73 13.45 -6.51
N GLU A 19 -10.41 14.57 -5.85
CA GLU A 19 -9.91 15.76 -6.54
C GLU A 19 -8.52 15.55 -7.16
N LEU A 20 -7.59 14.96 -6.41
CA LEU A 20 -6.25 14.64 -6.94
C LEU A 20 -6.33 13.71 -8.13
N LEU A 21 -7.14 12.66 -8.03
CA LEU A 21 -7.35 11.69 -9.10
C LEU A 21 -7.94 12.37 -10.35
N ARG A 22 -8.91 13.29 -10.18
CA ARG A 22 -9.47 14.09 -11.29
C ARG A 22 -8.41 14.97 -11.95
N ARG A 23 -7.63 15.72 -11.15
CA ARG A 23 -6.58 16.63 -11.66
C ARG A 23 -5.49 15.88 -12.41
N LEU A 24 -5.00 14.77 -11.84
CA LEU A 24 -3.99 13.94 -12.46
C LEU A 24 -4.50 13.27 -13.75
N ARG A 25 -5.73 12.74 -13.75
CA ARG A 25 -6.33 12.11 -14.95
C ARG A 25 -6.58 13.07 -16.10
N ALA A 26 -6.61 14.38 -15.86
CA ALA A 26 -6.71 15.38 -16.92
C ALA A 26 -5.41 15.48 -17.75
N VAL A 27 -4.27 15.07 -17.20
CA VAL A 27 -2.94 15.23 -17.83
C VAL A 27 -2.18 13.92 -18.03
N LEU A 28 -2.51 12.89 -17.25
CA LEU A 28 -1.85 11.60 -17.25
C LEU A 28 -2.85 10.43 -17.18
N PRO A 29 -2.54 9.27 -17.79
CA PRO A 29 -3.31 8.03 -17.64
C PRO A 29 -3.08 7.37 -16.27
N VAL A 30 -3.62 8.00 -15.22
CA VAL A 30 -3.53 7.51 -13.84
C VAL A 30 -4.56 6.42 -13.55
N ILE A 31 -4.08 5.28 -13.09
CA ILE A 31 -4.87 4.11 -12.68
C ILE A 31 -5.42 4.34 -11.27
N ALA A 32 -4.55 4.66 -10.31
CA ALA A 32 -4.91 4.84 -8.91
C ALA A 32 -4.07 5.91 -8.22
N VAL A 33 -4.65 6.49 -7.17
CA VAL A 33 -3.96 7.37 -6.22
C VAL A 33 -4.20 6.83 -4.83
N ARG A 34 -3.15 6.74 -4.01
CA ARG A 34 -3.19 6.31 -2.61
C ARG A 34 -2.52 7.36 -1.75
N ILE A 35 -3.20 7.79 -0.69
CA ILE A 35 -2.71 8.86 0.19
C ILE A 35 -2.27 8.22 1.52
N ALA A 36 -0.96 8.20 1.75
CA ALA A 36 -0.34 7.81 3.00
C ALA A 36 -0.07 9.04 3.88
N THR A 37 0.32 8.84 5.12
CA THR A 37 0.64 9.94 6.05
C THR A 37 1.79 10.80 5.53
N GLY A 38 2.86 10.18 5.02
CA GLY A 38 4.08 10.88 4.59
C GLY A 38 4.24 11.05 3.07
N HIS A 39 3.45 10.34 2.28
CA HIS A 39 3.60 10.31 0.82
C HIS A 39 2.25 10.12 0.09
N VAL A 40 2.25 10.40 -1.20
CA VAL A 40 1.15 10.09 -2.12
C VAL A 40 1.70 9.19 -3.21
N GLU A 41 1.05 8.05 -3.42
CA GLU A 41 1.39 7.13 -4.49
C GLU A 41 0.52 7.39 -5.71
N VAL A 42 1.13 7.59 -6.87
CA VAL A 42 0.46 7.77 -8.16
C VAL A 42 0.82 6.61 -9.08
N ASP A 43 -0.14 5.75 -9.35
CA ASP A 43 -0.03 4.61 -10.26
C ASP A 43 -0.40 5.05 -11.67
N VAL A 44 0.60 5.10 -12.57
CA VAL A 44 0.48 5.69 -13.90
C VAL A 44 0.98 4.75 -14.98
N LYS A 45 0.25 4.70 -16.11
CA LYS A 45 0.68 3.97 -17.31
C LYS A 45 1.28 4.93 -18.34
N THR A 46 2.59 5.06 -18.39
CA THR A 46 3.24 5.99 -19.33
C THR A 46 4.40 5.33 -20.06
N ASP A 47 4.70 5.83 -21.27
CA ASP A 47 5.96 5.59 -21.98
C ASP A 47 6.87 6.84 -21.94
N ASP A 48 6.37 7.95 -21.38
CA ASP A 48 7.09 9.19 -21.12
C ASP A 48 7.12 9.44 -19.61
N LEU A 49 8.15 8.89 -18.96
CA LEU A 49 8.30 8.95 -17.50
C LEU A 49 8.66 10.36 -17.02
N GLU A 50 9.49 11.09 -17.76
CA GLU A 50 9.91 12.46 -17.41
C GLU A 50 8.70 13.39 -17.35
N LYS A 51 7.82 13.33 -18.36
CA LYS A 51 6.56 14.08 -18.33
C LYS A 51 5.67 13.66 -17.17
N ALA A 52 5.56 12.37 -16.88
CA ALA A 52 4.73 11.89 -15.78
C ALA A 52 5.23 12.41 -14.42
N VAL A 53 6.54 12.39 -14.18
CA VAL A 53 7.15 12.97 -12.99
C VAL A 53 6.82 14.47 -12.92
N ALA A 54 7.07 15.22 -13.99
CA ALA A 54 6.84 16.66 -14.01
C ALA A 54 5.36 17.04 -13.75
N GLU A 55 4.41 16.29 -14.28
CA GLU A 55 2.98 16.53 -14.04
C GLU A 55 2.55 16.14 -12.62
N VAL A 56 3.10 15.07 -12.04
CA VAL A 56 2.86 14.72 -10.64
C VAL A 56 3.42 15.78 -9.70
N GLU A 57 4.62 16.30 -9.96
CA GLU A 57 5.22 17.35 -9.13
C GLU A 57 4.41 18.66 -9.12
N LYS A 58 3.76 19.00 -10.24
CA LYS A 58 2.86 20.16 -10.32
C LYS A 58 1.56 19.98 -9.54
N VAL A 59 1.03 18.76 -9.47
CA VAL A 59 -0.30 18.49 -8.91
C VAL A 59 -0.24 18.10 -7.44
N VAL A 60 0.79 17.35 -7.06
CA VAL A 60 0.91 16.69 -5.76
C VAL A 60 2.04 17.29 -4.93
N GLY A 61 3.28 17.14 -5.38
CA GLY A 61 4.49 17.50 -4.63
C GLY A 61 5.70 16.77 -5.19
N LYS A 62 6.89 17.06 -4.68
CA LYS A 62 8.15 16.50 -5.19
C LYS A 62 8.10 14.97 -5.28
N VAL A 63 8.50 14.41 -6.41
CA VAL A 63 8.63 12.96 -6.55
C VAL A 63 9.92 12.52 -5.86
N LEU A 64 9.78 11.62 -4.89
CA LEU A 64 10.85 11.09 -4.06
C LEU A 64 11.42 9.79 -4.64
N GLU A 65 10.55 8.97 -5.23
CA GLU A 65 10.92 7.65 -5.76
C GLU A 65 10.04 7.30 -6.97
N VAL A 66 10.62 6.58 -7.93
CA VAL A 66 9.91 5.97 -9.06
C VAL A 66 10.14 4.47 -9.01
N VAL A 67 9.06 3.71 -8.99
CA VAL A 67 9.12 2.24 -9.04
C VAL A 67 8.55 1.76 -10.36
N ASP A 68 9.33 0.96 -11.10
CA ASP A 68 8.80 0.23 -12.25
C ASP A 68 8.01 -0.99 -11.76
N ILE A 69 6.71 -0.98 -12.06
CA ILE A 69 5.76 -2.04 -11.69
C ILE A 69 5.13 -2.66 -12.94
N THR A 70 5.82 -2.58 -14.08
CA THR A 70 5.35 -3.14 -15.36
C THR A 70 5.10 -4.64 -15.26
N PHE A 71 5.92 -5.35 -14.48
CA PHE A 71 5.70 -6.74 -14.11
C PHE A 71 5.37 -6.75 -12.62
N GLU A 72 4.10 -6.99 -12.26
CA GLU A 72 3.59 -6.87 -10.88
C GLU A 72 4.28 -7.80 -9.85
N ASP A 73 5.18 -8.70 -10.29
CA ASP A 73 6.05 -9.50 -9.42
C ASP A 73 7.30 -8.71 -9.04
N VAL A 74 7.20 -7.94 -7.96
CA VAL A 74 8.32 -7.16 -7.40
C VAL A 74 9.30 -8.00 -6.57
N GLY A 75 9.08 -9.32 -6.45
CA GLY A 75 9.85 -10.19 -5.57
C GLY A 75 9.81 -9.73 -4.10
N GLY A 76 10.35 -10.55 -3.20
CA GLY A 76 10.46 -10.17 -1.80
C GLY A 76 10.30 -11.32 -0.83
N GLY A 77 9.76 -11.00 0.33
CA GLY A 77 9.59 -11.89 1.46
C GLY A 77 9.14 -11.12 2.69
N VAL A 78 9.14 -11.78 3.83
CA VAL A 78 8.59 -11.27 5.08
C VAL A 78 9.27 -9.98 5.54
N GLU A 79 10.59 -9.89 5.42
CA GLU A 79 11.34 -8.67 5.81
C GLU A 79 10.97 -7.47 4.93
N ARG A 80 10.89 -7.67 3.61
CA ARG A 80 10.49 -6.62 2.67
C ARG A 80 9.03 -6.18 2.88
N TYR A 81 8.15 -7.14 3.19
CA TYR A 81 6.77 -6.83 3.57
C TYR A 81 6.73 -5.90 4.78
N VAL A 82 7.47 -6.21 5.85
CA VAL A 82 7.50 -5.39 7.08
C VAL A 82 8.05 -4.00 6.80
N ASP A 83 9.16 -3.88 6.04
CA ASP A 83 9.74 -2.60 5.67
C ASP A 83 8.73 -1.72 4.89
N LEU A 84 8.09 -2.29 3.86
CA LEU A 84 7.10 -1.57 3.05
C LEU A 84 5.86 -1.20 3.86
N PHE A 85 5.34 -2.13 4.66
CA PHE A 85 4.17 -1.90 5.52
C PHE A 85 4.43 -0.74 6.49
N ASN A 86 5.59 -0.72 7.13
CA ASN A 86 5.97 0.31 8.09
C ASN A 86 6.21 1.70 7.47
N ARG A 87 6.41 1.74 6.15
CA ARG A 87 6.47 2.97 5.34
C ARG A 87 5.12 3.33 4.72
N GLU A 88 4.05 2.63 5.08
CA GLU A 88 2.71 2.77 4.49
C GLU A 88 2.66 2.52 2.97
N ARG A 89 3.62 1.77 2.42
CA ARG A 89 3.64 1.32 1.03
C ARG A 89 2.88 0.02 0.87
N PHE A 90 1.61 0.05 1.26
CA PHE A 90 0.81 -1.16 1.46
C PHE A 90 0.56 -1.94 0.17
N TRP A 91 0.44 -1.26 -0.97
CA TRP A 91 0.27 -1.94 -2.26
C TRP A 91 1.51 -2.77 -2.61
N GLU A 92 2.70 -2.24 -2.40
CA GLU A 92 3.95 -2.99 -2.60
C GLU A 92 4.13 -4.06 -1.54
N ALA A 93 3.77 -3.79 -0.28
CA ALA A 93 3.81 -4.79 0.79
C ALA A 93 2.96 -6.02 0.42
N HIS A 94 1.73 -5.81 -0.06
CA HIS A 94 0.86 -6.85 -0.61
C HIS A 94 1.59 -7.71 -1.66
N ASN A 95 2.23 -7.08 -2.64
CA ASN A 95 2.94 -7.80 -3.72
C ASN A 95 4.20 -8.54 -3.22
N ALA A 96 4.90 -8.01 -2.21
CA ALA A 96 6.13 -8.60 -1.67
C ALA A 96 5.93 -10.01 -1.10
N LEU A 97 4.70 -10.39 -0.71
CA LEU A 97 4.36 -11.73 -0.22
C LEU A 97 3.67 -12.62 -1.27
N GLU A 98 3.18 -12.07 -2.38
CA GLU A 98 2.41 -12.83 -3.37
C GLU A 98 3.17 -14.04 -3.90
N GLY A 99 4.44 -13.85 -4.31
CA GLY A 99 5.26 -14.93 -4.84
C GLY A 99 5.49 -16.06 -3.83
N LEU A 100 5.71 -15.72 -2.55
CA LEU A 100 5.89 -16.69 -1.48
C LEU A 100 4.58 -17.43 -1.15
N TRP A 101 3.46 -16.71 -1.09
CA TRP A 101 2.14 -17.30 -0.89
C TRP A 101 1.75 -18.22 -2.04
N ARG A 102 1.98 -17.86 -3.30
CA ARG A 102 1.67 -18.72 -4.46
C ARG A 102 2.36 -20.08 -4.38
N LYS A 103 3.61 -20.11 -3.87
CA LYS A 103 4.41 -21.33 -3.70
C LYS A 103 3.99 -22.17 -2.50
N THR A 104 3.62 -21.53 -1.39
CA THR A 104 3.38 -22.22 -0.11
C THR A 104 1.90 -22.47 0.19
N ARG A 105 1.01 -21.65 -0.37
CA ARG A 105 -0.42 -21.56 -0.04
C ARG A 105 -0.68 -21.38 1.45
N ASN A 106 0.28 -20.81 2.19
CA ASN A 106 0.17 -20.59 3.62
C ASN A 106 -0.93 -19.56 3.95
N ALA A 107 -1.86 -19.92 4.83
CA ALA A 107 -3.00 -19.08 5.19
C ALA A 107 -2.58 -17.79 5.90
N THR A 108 -1.57 -17.83 6.78
CA THR A 108 -1.08 -16.63 7.46
C THR A 108 -0.46 -15.63 6.49
N LEU A 109 0.29 -16.10 5.48
CA LEU A 109 0.78 -15.23 4.41
C LEU A 109 -0.37 -14.57 3.64
N GLN A 110 -1.44 -15.32 3.36
CA GLN A 110 -2.65 -14.75 2.77
C GLN A 110 -3.27 -13.68 3.69
N GLY A 111 -3.31 -13.94 4.99
CA GLY A 111 -3.75 -12.97 6.00
C GLY A 111 -2.94 -11.68 5.97
N LEU A 112 -1.60 -11.76 5.88
CA LEU A 112 -0.72 -10.59 5.75
C LEU A 112 -0.94 -9.83 4.43
N ILE A 113 -1.10 -10.54 3.32
CA ILE A 113 -1.45 -9.96 2.01
C ILE A 113 -2.77 -9.18 2.11
N MET A 114 -3.80 -9.78 2.73
CA MET A 114 -5.11 -9.15 2.93
C MET A 114 -5.05 -7.98 3.90
N LEU A 115 -4.21 -8.05 4.94
CA LEU A 115 -3.97 -6.95 5.88
C LEU A 115 -3.43 -5.72 5.14
N ALA A 116 -2.37 -5.88 4.33
CA ALA A 116 -1.84 -4.79 3.51
C ALA A 116 -2.89 -4.26 2.51
N ALA A 117 -3.61 -5.17 1.83
CA ALA A 117 -4.66 -4.78 0.90
C ALA A 117 -5.84 -4.04 1.57
N ALA A 118 -6.15 -4.33 2.84
CA ALA A 118 -7.12 -3.56 3.60
C ALA A 118 -6.64 -2.11 3.76
N PHE A 119 -5.39 -1.89 4.16
CA PHE A 119 -4.83 -0.54 4.30
C PHE A 119 -4.73 0.21 2.97
N VAL A 120 -4.54 -0.49 1.84
CA VAL A 120 -4.72 0.13 0.52
C VAL A 120 -6.12 0.72 0.38
N LYS A 121 -7.18 0.02 0.80
CA LYS A 121 -8.55 0.56 0.75
C LYS A 121 -8.74 1.76 1.65
N LEU A 122 -8.05 1.81 2.79
CA LEU A 122 -8.07 2.99 3.65
C LEU A 122 -7.41 4.19 2.97
N GLN A 123 -6.24 4.02 2.36
CA GLN A 123 -5.57 5.06 1.56
C GLN A 123 -6.38 5.50 0.33
N GLU A 124 -7.27 4.63 -0.15
CA GLU A 124 -8.20 4.92 -1.25
C GLU A 124 -9.52 5.58 -0.78
N GLY A 125 -9.68 5.88 0.51
CA GLY A 125 -10.89 6.48 1.05
C GLY A 125 -12.09 5.53 1.09
N GLN A 126 -11.85 4.22 1.18
CA GLN A 126 -12.87 3.16 1.20
C GLN A 126 -12.90 2.43 2.56
N PRO A 127 -13.37 3.09 3.64
CA PRO A 127 -13.33 2.53 5.00
C PRO A 127 -14.15 1.25 5.17
N ASP A 128 -15.30 1.13 4.51
CA ASP A 128 -16.13 -0.08 4.59
C ASP A 128 -15.42 -1.32 4.01
N LYS A 129 -14.66 -1.13 2.92
CA LYS A 129 -13.86 -2.20 2.32
C LYS A 129 -12.64 -2.53 3.17
N PHE A 130 -12.01 -1.51 3.77
CA PHE A 130 -10.95 -1.71 4.77
C PHE A 130 -11.44 -2.61 5.90
N GLU A 131 -12.59 -2.29 6.52
CA GLU A 131 -13.12 -3.08 7.64
C GLU A 131 -13.41 -4.53 7.27
N ARG A 132 -14.03 -4.75 6.12
CA ARG A 132 -14.32 -6.11 5.63
C ARG A 132 -13.04 -6.91 5.40
N MET A 133 -12.08 -6.34 4.67
CA MET A 133 -10.83 -7.02 4.35
C MET A 133 -9.97 -7.26 5.59
N LEU A 134 -9.93 -6.32 6.52
CA LEU A 134 -9.19 -6.47 7.77
C LEU A 134 -9.79 -7.57 8.65
N LYS A 135 -11.13 -7.63 8.76
CA LYS A 135 -11.81 -8.75 9.43
C LYS A 135 -11.45 -10.09 8.79
N GLU A 136 -11.50 -10.20 7.47
CA GLU A 136 -11.11 -11.42 6.75
C GLU A 136 -9.62 -11.78 7.01
N ALA A 137 -8.73 -10.78 7.02
CA ALA A 137 -7.32 -10.97 7.33
C ALA A 137 -7.10 -11.56 8.74
N LEU A 138 -7.77 -11.01 9.76
CA LEU A 138 -7.67 -11.50 11.15
C LEU A 138 -8.06 -12.98 11.29
N HIS A 139 -8.99 -13.48 10.47
CA HIS A 139 -9.36 -14.90 10.50
C HIS A 139 -8.24 -15.82 9.97
N LEU A 140 -7.34 -15.32 9.13
CA LEU A 140 -6.28 -16.08 8.48
C LEU A 140 -4.94 -16.01 9.23
N LEU A 141 -4.75 -14.98 10.05
CA LEU A 141 -3.54 -14.72 10.82
C LEU A 141 -3.43 -15.68 12.02
N LYS A 142 -2.69 -16.79 11.88
CA LYS A 142 -2.66 -17.89 12.87
C LYS A 142 -1.31 -18.17 13.53
N GLU A 143 -0.21 -17.94 12.83
CA GLU A 143 1.12 -18.34 13.31
C GLU A 143 2.17 -17.25 13.10
N ASP A 144 3.28 -17.33 13.84
CA ASP A 144 4.41 -16.44 13.63
C ASP A 144 5.02 -16.67 12.24
N VAL A 145 5.44 -15.60 11.57
CA VAL A 145 6.06 -15.68 10.25
C VAL A 145 7.29 -14.78 10.21
N GLY A 146 8.48 -15.37 10.01
CA GLY A 146 9.75 -14.64 10.08
C GLY A 146 9.91 -13.92 11.41
N CYS A 147 10.09 -12.60 11.37
CA CYS A 147 10.19 -11.76 12.57
C CYS A 147 8.84 -11.28 13.13
N ILE A 148 7.74 -11.54 12.42
CA ILE A 148 6.41 -11.08 12.82
C ILE A 148 5.87 -11.98 13.95
N LYS A 149 5.62 -11.38 15.11
CA LYS A 149 4.96 -12.03 16.25
C LYS A 149 3.46 -11.83 16.19
N MET A 150 2.71 -12.93 16.01
CA MET A 150 1.31 -12.87 15.66
C MET A 150 0.45 -12.23 16.75
N GLY A 151 0.71 -12.54 18.03
CA GLY A 151 -0.02 -11.91 19.14
C GLY A 151 0.07 -10.38 19.13
N ARG A 152 1.26 -9.82 18.87
CA ARG A 152 1.46 -8.36 18.78
C ARG A 152 0.84 -7.76 17.52
N LEU A 153 0.87 -8.50 16.41
CA LEU A 153 0.25 -8.06 15.16
C LEU A 153 -1.26 -7.96 15.30
N LEU A 154 -1.89 -8.98 15.88
CA LEU A 154 -3.34 -9.05 16.08
C LEU A 154 -3.82 -7.89 16.96
N GLU A 155 -3.16 -7.63 18.09
CA GLU A 155 -3.49 -6.51 18.98
C GLU A 155 -3.50 -5.17 18.23
N LYS A 156 -2.47 -4.91 17.43
CA LYS A 156 -2.36 -3.68 16.63
C LYS A 156 -3.40 -3.62 15.51
N ALA A 157 -3.66 -4.74 14.84
CA ALA A 157 -4.65 -4.83 13.76
C ALA A 157 -6.08 -4.64 14.27
N GLU A 158 -6.43 -5.20 15.43
CA GLU A 158 -7.73 -5.00 16.08
C GLU A 158 -7.92 -3.55 16.51
N LYS A 159 -6.89 -2.91 17.05
CA LYS A 159 -6.92 -1.47 17.36
C LYS A 159 -7.12 -0.63 16.10
N ALA A 160 -6.39 -0.95 15.02
CA ALA A 160 -6.52 -0.26 13.74
C ALA A 160 -7.91 -0.44 13.10
N LEU A 161 -8.59 -1.56 13.33
CA LEU A 161 -9.96 -1.77 12.85
C LEU A 161 -10.94 -0.74 13.45
N LEU A 162 -10.73 -0.37 14.71
CA LEU A 162 -11.54 0.63 15.40
C LEU A 162 -11.14 2.06 14.99
N GLU A 163 -9.85 2.36 15.09
CA GLU A 163 -9.31 3.72 14.94
C GLU A 163 -9.16 4.15 13.47
N LYS A 164 -9.09 3.18 12.54
CA LYS A 164 -8.84 3.41 11.11
C LYS A 164 -7.53 4.18 10.90
N THR A 165 -6.49 3.76 11.61
CA THR A 165 -5.14 4.34 11.57
C THR A 165 -4.11 3.26 11.24
N PRO A 166 -3.09 3.59 10.42
CA PRO A 166 -1.98 2.68 10.16
C PRO A 166 -1.14 2.49 11.42
N PHE A 167 -0.44 1.35 11.50
CA PHE A 167 0.47 1.02 12.59
C PHE A 167 1.76 0.43 12.03
N LYS A 168 2.79 0.33 12.89
CA LYS A 168 4.04 -0.34 12.55
C LYS A 168 4.08 -1.75 13.10
N ILE A 169 4.51 -2.69 12.27
CA ILE A 169 4.89 -4.04 12.65
C ILE A 169 6.28 -3.97 13.27
N GLU A 170 6.38 -4.42 14.51
CA GLU A 170 7.65 -4.48 15.23
C GLU A 170 8.23 -5.88 15.09
N CYS A 171 9.47 -5.95 14.63
CA CYS A 171 10.27 -7.16 14.66
C CYS A 171 11.19 -7.13 15.89
N PRO A 172 11.30 -8.24 16.64
CA PRO A 172 12.17 -8.34 17.82
C PRO A 172 13.65 -8.07 17.53
#